data_AF-A0A0D1CDA2-F1
#
_entry.id   AF-A0A0D1CDA2-F1
#
_cell.length_a   1.000
_cell.length_b   1.000
_cell.length_c   1.000
_cell.angle_alpha   90.00
_cell.angle_beta   90.00
_cell.angle_gamma   90.00
#
_symmetry.space_group_name_H-M   'P 1'
#
loop_
_entity.id
_entity.type
_entity.pdbx_description
1 polymer ?
#
loop_
_entity_poly.entity_id
_entity_poly.type
_entity_poly.pdbx_seq_one_letter_code
_entity_poly.pdbx_strand_id
1 'polypeptide(L)'
;MVFARSSALRAVARQGRNFSSTLTSRAAAPEKASSAINDISKKAQELGGPVIKRVEGLLGGYSEPIKYNLSVAGSIAKQVYVAEALAPPTSLNSITSAYRQIWSKASDKSYWTQLLTKGDWKRVGIYAVEAYGIFTIGEMIGRRSLVGYKLDTPKHAHH
;
A
#
# COMPACT_ATOMS: atom_id res chain seq x y z
N MET A 1 -53.99 -7.49 31.95
CA MET A 1 -53.16 -6.36 31.48
C MET A 1 -51.70 -6.84 31.41
N VAL A 2 -51.19 -7.13 30.21
CA VAL A 2 -50.13 -6.39 29.46
C VAL A 2 -48.82 -6.24 30.26
N PHE A 3 -47.63 -6.72 29.88
CA PHE A 3 -46.94 -6.66 28.59
C PHE A 3 -45.91 -7.80 28.40
N ALA A 4 -45.75 -8.21 27.13
CA ALA A 4 -44.71 -9.08 26.62
C ALA A 4 -43.33 -8.38 26.57
N ARG A 5 -42.26 -9.13 26.79
CA ARG A 5 -40.89 -8.72 26.43
C ARG A 5 -40.25 -9.84 25.60
N SER A 6 -40.33 -9.69 24.29
CA SER A 6 -39.63 -10.51 23.31
C SER A 6 -38.15 -10.16 23.31
N SER A 7 -37.30 -11.07 23.77
CA SER A 7 -35.84 -10.99 23.63
C SER A 7 -35.45 -11.46 22.22
N ALA A 8 -35.37 -10.52 21.28
CA ALA A 8 -34.80 -10.78 19.97
C ALA A 8 -33.27 -10.85 20.07
N LEU A 9 -32.73 -12.07 20.02
CA LEU A 9 -31.31 -12.33 19.83
C LEU A 9 -30.89 -11.80 18.44
N ARG A 10 -30.10 -10.73 18.43
CA ARG A 10 -29.53 -10.14 17.21
C ARG A 10 -28.33 -10.99 16.77
N ALA A 11 -28.58 -12.03 15.99
CA ALA A 11 -27.53 -12.78 15.31
C ALA A 11 -26.91 -11.90 14.21
N VAL A 12 -25.71 -11.39 14.46
CA VAL A 12 -24.89 -10.74 13.42
C VAL A 12 -24.31 -11.85 12.56
N ALA A 13 -24.99 -12.17 11.46
CA ALA A 13 -24.45 -13.02 10.41
C ALA A 13 -23.23 -12.32 9.79
N ARG A 14 -22.02 -12.78 10.14
CA ARG A 14 -20.79 -12.46 9.42
C ARG A 14 -20.84 -13.17 8.07
N GLN A 15 -21.42 -12.52 7.07
CA GLN A 15 -21.39 -12.99 5.69
C GLN A 15 -19.97 -12.80 5.15
N GLY A 16 -19.19 -13.88 5.20
CA GLY A 16 -17.90 -13.96 4.52
C GLY A 16 -18.09 -13.71 3.03
N ARG A 17 -17.52 -12.61 2.53
CA ARG A 17 -17.49 -12.31 1.10
C ARG A 17 -16.46 -13.23 0.45
N ASN A 18 -16.92 -14.40 0.03
CA ASN A 18 -16.17 -15.26 -0.88
C ASN A 18 -16.18 -14.60 -2.25
N PHE A 19 -15.05 -14.01 -2.65
CA PHE A 19 -14.84 -13.60 -4.03
C PHE A 19 -14.53 -14.84 -4.86
N SER A 20 -15.58 -15.57 -5.23
CA SER A 20 -15.54 -16.62 -6.24
C SER A 20 -15.92 -15.99 -7.57
N SER A 21 -14.92 -15.65 -8.40
CA SER A 21 -15.16 -15.16 -9.75
C SER A 21 -15.34 -16.34 -10.70
N THR A 22 -16.52 -16.96 -10.67
CA THR A 22 -16.98 -17.82 -11.76
C THR A 22 -17.76 -16.93 -12.74
N LEU A 23 -17.09 -16.59 -13.84
CA LEU A 23 -17.69 -16.05 -15.06
C LEU A 23 -18.73 -17.03 -15.58
N THR A 24 -20.02 -16.70 -15.47
CA THR A 24 -21.20 -17.16 -16.25
C THR A 24 -22.39 -16.54 -15.50
N SER A 25 -23.26 -15.67 -16.01
CA SER A 25 -23.72 -15.37 -17.36
C SER A 25 -24.46 -14.03 -17.34
N ARG A 26 -24.17 -13.10 -18.26
CA ARG A 26 -25.16 -12.13 -18.73
C ARG A 26 -24.98 -11.92 -20.23
N ALA A 27 -26.06 -12.21 -20.93
CA ALA A 27 -26.17 -12.30 -22.38
C ALA A 27 -25.90 -10.96 -23.10
N ALA A 28 -25.47 -11.10 -24.36
CA ALA A 28 -25.45 -10.11 -25.44
C ALA A 28 -24.42 -8.96 -25.36
N ALA A 29 -23.14 -9.29 -25.59
CA ALA A 29 -22.20 -8.57 -26.50
C ALA A 29 -20.77 -9.21 -26.46
N PRO A 30 -20.55 -10.42 -27.01
CA PRO A 30 -19.28 -11.14 -26.80
C PRO A 30 -18.20 -10.90 -27.87
N GLU A 31 -18.51 -10.35 -29.04
CA GLU A 31 -17.53 -10.38 -30.15
C GLU A 31 -16.46 -9.28 -30.09
N LYS A 32 -16.80 -8.06 -29.64
CA LYS A 32 -15.85 -6.92 -29.63
C LYS A 32 -14.97 -6.83 -28.37
N ALA A 33 -15.39 -7.44 -27.27
CA ALA A 33 -14.58 -7.52 -26.05
C ALA A 33 -13.55 -8.66 -26.12
N SER A 34 -13.91 -9.76 -26.79
CA SER A 34 -13.00 -10.88 -27.03
C SER A 34 -11.87 -10.51 -27.99
N SER A 35 -12.15 -9.73 -29.04
CA SER A 35 -11.12 -9.25 -29.96
C SER A 35 -10.17 -8.24 -29.31
N ALA A 36 -10.66 -7.31 -28.49
CA ALA A 36 -9.81 -6.36 -27.77
C ALA A 36 -8.90 -7.01 -26.72
N ILE A 37 -9.38 -8.04 -26.02
CA ILE A 37 -8.56 -8.85 -25.10
C ILE A 37 -7.51 -9.65 -25.88
N ASN A 38 -7.87 -10.19 -27.05
CA ASN A 38 -6.95 -10.89 -27.93
C ASN A 38 -5.89 -9.95 -28.53
N ASP A 39 -6.24 -8.71 -28.85
CA ASP A 39 -5.32 -7.71 -29.40
C ASP A 39 -4.35 -7.18 -28.33
N ILE A 40 -4.82 -6.96 -27.10
CA ILE A 40 -3.95 -6.61 -25.97
C ILE A 40 -3.02 -7.78 -25.62
N SER A 41 -3.53 -9.02 -25.67
CA SER A 41 -2.73 -10.22 -25.45
C SER A 41 -1.69 -10.40 -26.55
N LYS A 42 -2.04 -10.20 -27.82
CA LYS A 42 -1.11 -10.24 -28.97
C LYS A 42 -0.06 -9.15 -28.89
N LYS A 43 -0.44 -7.92 -28.52
CA LYS A 43 0.49 -6.80 -28.40
C LYS A 43 1.42 -6.94 -27.19
N ALA A 44 0.92 -7.50 -26.09
CA ALA A 44 1.74 -7.91 -24.94
C ALA A 44 2.68 -9.08 -25.30
N GLN A 45 2.24 -9.98 -26.18
CA GLN A 45 3.04 -11.11 -26.66
C GLN A 45 4.09 -10.67 -27.71
N GLU A 46 3.83 -9.63 -28.48
CA GLU A 46 4.79 -9.02 -29.43
C GLU A 46 5.82 -8.12 -28.72
N LEU A 47 5.40 -7.31 -27.75
CA LEU A 47 6.31 -6.45 -26.97
C LEU A 47 7.05 -7.20 -25.85
N GLY A 48 6.44 -8.25 -25.31
CA GLY A 48 6.97 -9.00 -24.18
C GLY A 48 7.57 -10.36 -24.56
N GLY A 49 7.15 -10.99 -25.66
CA GLY A 49 7.43 -12.39 -25.95
C GLY A 49 8.91 -12.78 -25.97
N PRO A 50 9.80 -12.09 -26.70
CA PRO A 50 11.20 -12.50 -26.79
C PRO A 50 11.99 -12.25 -25.51
N VAL A 51 11.73 -11.13 -24.83
CA VAL A 51 12.46 -10.72 -23.62
C VAL A 51 11.95 -11.49 -22.40
N ILE A 52 10.64 -11.66 -22.26
CA ILE A 52 10.04 -12.46 -21.19
C ILE A 52 10.44 -13.93 -21.34
N LYS A 53 10.42 -14.51 -22.55
CA LYS A 53 10.88 -15.90 -22.76
C LYS A 53 12.37 -16.11 -22.47
N ARG A 54 13.22 -15.09 -22.68
CA ARG A 54 14.66 -15.17 -22.32
C ARG A 54 14.86 -15.13 -20.81
N VAL A 55 14.11 -14.27 -20.11
CA VAL A 55 14.16 -14.15 -18.64
C VAL A 55 13.52 -15.37 -17.97
N GLU A 56 12.44 -15.92 -18.54
CA GLU A 56 11.78 -17.15 -18.10
C GLU A 56 12.63 -18.40 -18.40
N GLY A 57 13.32 -18.43 -19.54
CA GLY A 57 14.31 -19.47 -19.89
C GLY A 57 15.59 -19.42 -19.04
N LEU A 58 15.98 -18.23 -18.54
CA LEU A 58 17.10 -18.06 -17.60
C LEU A 58 16.69 -18.27 -16.14
N LEU A 59 15.44 -17.99 -15.77
CA LEU A 59 14.91 -18.22 -14.42
C LEU A 59 14.36 -19.64 -14.22
N GLY A 60 14.11 -20.40 -15.29
CA GLY A 60 13.81 -21.84 -15.28
C GLY A 60 12.88 -22.30 -14.15
N GLY A 61 13.07 -23.53 -13.67
CA GLY A 61 12.33 -24.11 -12.52
C GLY A 61 12.46 -23.35 -11.19
N TYR A 62 13.29 -22.30 -11.11
CA TYR A 62 13.40 -21.40 -9.96
C TYR A 62 12.41 -20.23 -10.01
N SER A 63 11.79 -19.96 -11.16
CA SER A 63 10.75 -18.93 -11.25
C SER A 63 9.53 -19.25 -10.38
N GLU A 64 9.20 -20.52 -10.20
CA GLU A 64 8.07 -20.98 -9.41
C GLU A 64 8.24 -20.72 -7.89
N PRO A 65 9.35 -21.10 -7.23
CA PRO A 65 9.58 -20.75 -5.83
C PRO A 65 9.73 -19.23 -5.61
N ILE A 66 10.32 -18.49 -6.56
CA ILE A 66 10.43 -17.02 -6.45
C ILE A 66 9.04 -16.39 -6.52
N LYS A 67 8.20 -16.78 -7.48
CA LYS A 67 6.82 -16.29 -7.60
C LYS A 67 6.02 -16.62 -6.35
N TYR A 68 6.12 -17.84 -5.84
CA TYR A 68 5.47 -18.24 -4.61
C TYR A 68 5.92 -17.38 -3.42
N ASN A 69 7.22 -17.25 -3.17
CA ASN A 69 7.74 -16.47 -2.05
C ASN A 69 7.37 -14.98 -2.13
N LEU A 70 7.38 -14.40 -3.34
CA LEU A 70 6.92 -13.03 -3.55
C LEU A 70 5.41 -12.89 -3.28
N SER A 71 4.60 -13.87 -3.67
CA SER A 71 3.16 -13.85 -3.40
C SER A 71 2.86 -13.92 -1.90
N VAL A 72 3.58 -14.78 -1.17
CA VAL A 72 3.48 -14.91 0.29
C VAL A 72 3.93 -13.62 0.97
N ALA A 73 5.10 -13.08 0.59
CA ALA A 73 5.60 -11.82 1.11
C ALA A 73 4.63 -10.66 0.85
N GLY A 74 4.02 -10.60 -0.34
CA GLY A 74 2.99 -9.60 -0.67
C GLY A 74 1.73 -9.74 0.19
N SER A 75 1.30 -10.98 0.47
CA SER A 75 0.16 -11.23 1.37
C SER A 75 0.45 -10.80 2.80
N ILE A 76 1.65 -11.06 3.30
CA ILE A 76 2.09 -10.65 4.64
C ILE A 76 2.19 -9.12 4.71
N ALA A 77 2.79 -8.49 3.70
CA ALA A 77 2.87 -7.04 3.60
C ALA A 77 1.48 -6.40 3.61
N LYS A 78 0.49 -7.00 2.93
CA LYS A 78 -0.91 -6.53 2.96
C LYS A 78 -1.55 -6.65 4.34
N GLN A 79 -1.28 -7.73 5.07
CA GLN A 79 -1.77 -7.90 6.43
C GLN A 79 -1.17 -6.84 7.36
N VAL A 80 0.15 -6.63 7.29
CA VAL A 80 0.84 -5.58 8.05
C VAL A 80 0.30 -4.20 7.70
N TYR A 81 0.07 -3.89 6.42
CA TYR A 81 -0.48 -2.61 6.00
C TYR A 81 -1.83 -2.29 6.65
N VAL A 82 -2.71 -3.29 6.77
CA VAL A 82 -4.01 -3.13 7.41
C VAL A 82 -3.89 -3.10 8.94
N ALA A 83 -3.06 -3.98 9.52
CA ALA A 83 -2.88 -4.08 10.97
C ALA A 83 -2.22 -2.84 11.58
N GLU A 84 -1.20 -2.30 10.91
CA GLU A 84 -0.46 -1.11 11.34
C GLU A 84 -1.13 0.20 10.89
N ALA A 85 -2.34 0.12 10.31
CA ALA A 85 -3.09 1.27 9.82
C ALA A 85 -2.23 2.24 8.98
N LEU A 86 -1.38 1.70 8.08
CA LEU A 86 -0.50 2.49 7.21
C LEU A 86 -1.27 3.28 6.15
N ALA A 87 -2.57 3.02 6.00
CA ALA A 87 -3.44 3.80 5.15
C ALA A 87 -3.65 5.20 5.73
N PRO A 88 -3.68 6.24 4.88
CA PRO A 88 -3.97 7.59 5.35
C PRO A 88 -5.37 7.62 5.99
N PRO A 89 -5.53 8.34 7.12
CA PRO A 89 -6.81 8.46 7.79
C PRO A 89 -7.84 9.11 6.86
N THR A 90 -8.99 8.46 6.68
CA THR A 90 -10.06 8.93 5.78
C THR A 90 -10.93 10.02 6.39
N SER A 91 -10.84 10.23 7.72
CA SER A 91 -11.65 11.21 8.44
C SER A 91 -10.86 12.47 8.77
N LEU A 92 -11.44 13.64 8.45
CA LEU A 92 -10.84 14.94 8.79
C LEU A 92 -10.76 15.16 10.30
N ASN A 93 -11.68 14.56 11.05
CA ASN A 93 -11.67 14.62 12.51
C ASN A 93 -10.43 13.95 13.10
N SER A 94 -9.96 12.83 12.52
CA SER A 94 -8.73 12.16 12.95
C SER A 94 -7.49 13.04 12.73
N ILE A 95 -7.45 13.79 11.62
CA ILE A 95 -6.33 14.68 11.30
C ILE A 95 -6.31 15.88 12.25
N THR A 96 -7.46 16.52 12.43
CA THR A 96 -7.58 17.71 13.30
C THR A 96 -7.35 17.37 14.77
N SER A 97 -7.82 16.21 15.25
CA SER A 97 -7.57 15.76 16.62
C SER A 97 -6.11 15.44 16.86
N ALA A 98 -5.45 14.76 15.92
CA ALA A 98 -4.02 14.48 15.98
C ALA A 98 -3.20 15.77 16.07
N TYR A 99 -3.50 16.76 15.21
CA TYR A 99 -2.82 18.05 15.24
C TYR A 99 -3.00 18.78 16.58
N ARG A 100 -4.24 18.83 17.10
CA ARG A 100 -4.53 19.42 18.41
C ARG A 100 -3.79 18.73 19.54
N GLN A 101 -3.68 17.41 19.50
CA GLN A 101 -2.95 16.61 20.49
C GLN A 101 -1.44 16.87 20.42
N ILE A 102 -0.87 16.93 19.21
CA ILE A 102 0.55 17.26 19.03
C ILE A 102 0.82 18.66 19.58
N TRP A 103 -0.02 19.64 19.24
CA TRP A 103 0.15 21.01 19.69
C TRP A 103 0.03 21.16 21.22
N SER A 104 -0.92 20.47 21.85
CA SER A 104 -1.09 20.51 23.30
C SER A 104 0.09 19.87 24.03
N LYS A 105 0.67 18.79 23.50
CA LYS A 105 1.88 18.17 24.08
C LYS A 105 3.13 19.00 23.83
N ALA A 106 3.28 19.59 22.66
CA ALA A 106 4.44 20.41 22.31
C ALA A 106 4.51 21.71 23.13
N SER A 107 3.36 22.32 23.44
CA SER A 107 3.28 23.55 24.25
C SER A 107 3.37 23.32 25.76
N ASP A 108 3.24 22.07 26.23
CA ASP A 108 3.29 21.73 27.64
C ASP A 108 4.74 21.49 28.12
N LYS A 109 5.24 22.37 28.99
CA LYS A 109 6.58 22.25 29.59
C LYS A 109 6.73 20.99 30.45
N SER A 110 5.66 20.57 31.13
CA SER A 110 5.69 19.40 32.00
C SER A 110 5.89 18.11 31.18
N TYR A 111 5.31 18.05 29.98
CA TYR A 111 5.49 16.94 29.04
C TYR A 111 6.97 16.75 28.69
N TRP A 112 7.68 17.81 28.34
CA TRP A 112 9.11 17.75 28.02
C TRP A 112 9.98 17.32 29.20
N THR A 113 9.70 17.82 30.40
CA THR A 113 10.44 17.39 31.60
C THR A 113 10.24 15.91 31.89
N GLN A 114 9.00 15.41 31.77
CA GLN A 114 8.71 14.00 31.97
C GLN A 114 9.34 13.13 30.88
N LEU A 115 9.34 13.59 29.63
CA LEU A 115 9.93 12.89 28.49
C LEU A 115 11.44 12.66 28.69
N LEU A 116 12.14 13.66 29.23
CA LEU A 116 13.56 13.58 29.52
C LEU A 116 13.84 12.70 30.74
N THR A 117 13.11 12.89 31.84
CA THR A 117 13.31 12.13 33.08
C THR A 117 12.97 10.65 32.93
N LYS A 118 11.94 10.32 32.14
CA LYS A 118 11.51 8.92 31.90
C LYS A 118 12.35 8.20 30.84
N GLY A 119 13.16 8.93 30.07
CA GLY A 119 13.95 8.35 28.97
C GLY A 119 13.15 8.10 27.69
N ASP A 120 11.89 8.53 27.63
CA ASP A 120 10.98 8.36 26.48
C ASP A 120 11.43 9.15 25.24
N TRP A 121 12.36 10.10 25.40
CA TRP A 121 12.96 10.86 24.30
C TRP A 121 13.61 9.96 23.23
N LYS A 122 14.11 8.77 23.60
CA LYS A 122 14.67 7.80 22.66
C LYS A 122 13.61 7.32 21.66
N ARG A 123 12.40 7.04 22.15
CA ARG A 123 11.28 6.60 21.31
C ARG A 123 10.84 7.72 20.37
N VAL A 124 10.77 8.95 20.88
CA VAL A 124 10.49 10.13 20.03
C VAL A 124 11.56 10.32 18.96
N GLY A 125 12.83 10.09 19.31
CA GLY A 125 13.95 10.13 18.35
C GLY A 125 13.82 9.09 17.24
N ILE A 126 13.47 7.84 17.58
CA ILE A 126 13.21 6.79 16.59
C ILE A 126 12.07 7.21 15.65
N TYR A 127 10.96 7.70 16.20
CA TYR A 127 9.84 8.19 15.37
C TYR A 127 10.22 9.39 14.50
N ALA A 128 11.11 10.26 14.96
CA ALA A 128 11.62 11.37 14.14
C ALA A 128 12.43 10.86 12.93
N VAL A 129 13.27 9.82 13.13
CA VAL A 129 14.02 9.17 12.05
C VAL A 129 13.06 8.47 11.08
N GLU A 130 12.05 7.77 11.58
CA GLU A 130 11.02 7.14 10.74
C GLU A 130 10.26 8.17 9.91
N ALA A 131 9.85 9.29 10.51
CA ALA A 131 9.18 10.39 9.82
C ALA A 131 10.07 11.01 8.73
N TYR A 132 11.37 11.19 9.01
CA TYR A 132 12.35 11.65 8.02
C TYR A 132 12.51 10.65 6.86
N GLY A 133 12.51 9.35 7.16
CA GLY A 133 12.49 8.29 6.16
C GLY A 133 11.28 8.40 5.22
N ILE A 134 10.07 8.50 5.78
CA ILE A 134 8.84 8.66 4.98
C ILE A 134 8.88 9.94 4.13
N PHE A 135 9.38 11.04 4.70
CA PHE A 135 9.54 12.31 3.99
C PHE A 135 10.45 12.17 2.76
N THR A 136 11.63 11.57 2.91
CA THR A 136 12.58 11.38 1.80
C THR A 136 12.05 10.43 0.71
N ILE A 137 11.29 9.39 1.08
CA ILE A 137 10.57 8.55 0.11
C ILE A 137 9.54 9.39 -0.67
N GLY A 138 8.81 10.26 0.02
CA GLY A 138 7.91 11.23 -0.59
C GLY A 138 8.63 12.13 -1.60
N GLU A 139 9.82 12.64 -1.26
CA GLU A 139 10.65 13.42 -2.19
C GLU A 139 11.10 12.60 -3.40
N MET A 140 11.51 11.33 -3.22
CA MET A 140 11.87 10.44 -4.34
C MET A 140 10.72 10.24 -5.31
N ILE A 141 9.50 10.06 -4.80
CA ILE A 141 8.28 9.93 -5.61
C ILE A 141 7.96 11.26 -6.29
N GLY A 142 8.00 12.38 -5.56
CA GLY A 142 7.71 13.72 -6.10
C GLY A 142 8.66 14.15 -7.21
N ARG A 143 9.96 13.86 -7.07
CA ARG A 143 10.99 14.13 -8.09
C ARG A 143 11.14 13.03 -9.14
N ARG A 144 10.49 11.87 -8.94
CA ARG A 144 10.57 10.67 -9.81
C ARG A 144 12.02 10.22 -10.11
N SER A 145 12.91 10.38 -9.12
CA SER A 145 14.32 9.99 -9.20
C SER A 145 14.77 9.40 -7.87
N LEU A 146 15.42 8.24 -7.92
CA LEU A 146 15.94 7.54 -6.72
C LEU A 146 17.22 8.19 -6.17
N VAL A 147 18.04 8.82 -7.02
CA VAL A 147 19.35 9.37 -6.63
C VAL A 147 19.54 10.73 -7.27
N GLY A 148 19.81 11.76 -6.46
CA GLY A 148 20.18 13.11 -6.92
C GLY A 148 19.14 13.84 -7.80
N TYR A 149 19.26 15.16 -7.88
CA TYR A 149 18.53 15.91 -8.90
C TYR A 149 19.16 15.64 -10.26
N LYS A 150 18.34 15.49 -11.30
CA LYS A 150 18.83 15.54 -12.67
C LYS A 150 19.25 16.97 -12.92
N LEU A 151 20.56 17.23 -12.79
CA LEU A 151 21.13 18.48 -13.24
C LEU A 151 21.26 18.37 -14.75
N ASP A 152 20.53 19.19 -15.48
CA ASP A 152 20.77 19.42 -16.91
C ASP A 152 22.06 20.24 -17.05
N THR A 153 23.18 19.64 -16.67
CA THR A 153 24.50 20.20 -16.96
C THR A 153 24.68 20.05 -18.47
N PRO A 154 24.89 21.14 -19.24
CA PRO A 154 25.22 21.03 -20.65
C PRO A 154 26.45 20.15 -20.75
N LYS A 155 26.32 19.02 -21.44
CA LYS A 155 27.43 18.08 -21.65
C LYS A 155 28.62 18.87 -22.14
N HIS A 156 29.71 18.85 -21.37
CA HIS A 156 31.00 19.37 -21.78
C HIS A 156 31.31 18.82 -23.18
N ALA A 157 31.40 19.73 -24.14
CA ALA A 157 31.94 19.46 -25.46
C ALA A 157 33.40 19.02 -25.25
N HIS A 158 33.63 17.71 -25.33
CA HIS A 158 34.98 17.17 -25.47
C HIS A 158 35.42 17.48 -26.91
N HIS A 159 36.33 18.45 -27.03
CA HIS A 159 37.26 18.59 -28.15
C HIS A 159 38.27 17.44 -28.14
#